data_AF-A0A2U9NLT3-F1
#
_entry.id   AF-A0A2U9NLT3-F1
#
_cell.length_a   1.000
_cell.length_b   1.000
_cell.length_c   1.000
_cell.angle_alpha   90.00
_cell.angle_beta   90.00
_cell.angle_gamma   90.00
#
_symmetry.space_group_name_H-M   'P 1'
#
loop_
_entity.id
_entity.type
_entity.pdbx_description
1 polymer ?
#
loop_
_entity_poly.entity_id
_entity_poly.type
_entity_poly.pdbx_seq_one_letter_code
_entity_poly.pdbx_strand_id
1 'polypeptide(L)'
;MANGVDLDSRLVASISTFFDGLQAADMNNLKKEWADIDKDMTTMASSHGVLSPDTSFLAVSVSDCMQMLCDAFLDLEVKTTQRAAGLFEDSTITKAVTPSRSPSPSRATRSPSPYSSSQL
;
A
#
# COMPACT_ATOMS: atom_id res chain seq x y z
N MET A 1 -34.71 5.12 -20.32
CA MET A 1 -34.59 6.44 -19.66
C MET A 1 -33.94 6.17 -18.32
N ALA A 2 -32.66 6.51 -18.17
CA ALA A 2 -32.01 6.47 -16.86
C ALA A 2 -32.54 7.68 -16.07
N ASN A 3 -33.19 7.43 -14.94
CA ASN A 3 -33.70 8.49 -14.07
C ASN A 3 -32.56 8.99 -13.18
N GLY A 4 -32.55 10.27 -12.78
CA GLY A 4 -31.49 10.82 -11.91
C GLY A 4 -31.25 10.01 -10.62
N VAL A 5 -32.29 9.37 -10.08
CA VAL A 5 -32.22 8.47 -8.91
C VAL A 5 -31.31 7.25 -9.15
N ASP A 6 -31.27 6.74 -10.39
CA ASP A 6 -30.39 5.63 -10.79
C ASP A 6 -28.92 6.07 -10.82
N LEU A 7 -28.67 7.28 -11.33
CA LEU A 7 -27.32 7.85 -11.40
C LEU A 7 -26.77 8.18 -10.01
N ASP A 8 -27.58 8.77 -9.14
CA ASP A 8 -27.20 9.09 -7.76
C ASP A 8 -26.82 7.81 -6.99
N SER A 9 -27.61 6.75 -7.16
CA SER A 9 -27.34 5.45 -6.53
C SER A 9 -26.04 4.83 -7.03
N ARG A 10 -25.76 4.94 -8.34
CA ARG A 10 -24.51 4.46 -8.95
C ARG A 10 -23.29 5.25 -8.51
N LEU A 11 -23.41 6.58 -8.38
CA LEU A 11 -22.34 7.42 -7.84
C LEU A 11 -21.92 6.95 -6.44
N VAL A 12 -22.89 6.72 -5.55
CA VAL A 12 -22.59 6.22 -4.20
C VAL A 12 -22.05 4.78 -4.24
N ALA A 13 -22.65 3.90 -5.04
CA ALA A 13 -22.21 2.51 -5.16
C ALA A 13 -20.77 2.38 -5.67
N SER A 14 -20.32 3.31 -6.52
CA SER A 14 -18.95 3.32 -7.04
C SER A 14 -17.88 3.37 -5.95
N ILE A 15 -18.19 3.95 -4.78
CA ILE A 15 -17.30 3.95 -3.60
C ILE A 15 -17.10 2.52 -3.07
N SER A 16 -18.17 1.74 -3.00
CA SER A 16 -18.08 0.32 -2.63
C SER A 16 -17.27 -0.46 -3.68
N THR A 17 -17.56 -0.24 -4.97
CA THR A 17 -16.80 -0.87 -6.08
C THR A 17 -15.31 -0.54 -6.01
N PHE A 18 -14.94 0.66 -5.55
CA PHE A 18 -13.54 1.04 -5.34
C PHE A 18 -12.88 0.18 -4.27
N PHE A 19 -13.51 -0.02 -3.12
CA PHE A 19 -12.97 -0.87 -2.06
C PHE A 19 -12.92 -2.35 -2.45
N ASP A 20 -13.93 -2.84 -3.17
CA ASP A 20 -13.93 -4.21 -3.71
C ASP A 20 -12.78 -4.41 -4.69
N GLY A 21 -12.53 -3.42 -5.55
CA GLY A 21 -11.41 -3.41 -6.50
C GLY A 21 -10.05 -3.39 -5.81
N LEU A 22 -9.91 -2.61 -4.74
CA LEU A 22 -8.70 -2.62 -3.90
C LEU A 22 -8.48 -3.98 -3.24
N GLN A 23 -9.53 -4.59 -2.68
CA GLN A 23 -9.44 -5.90 -2.04
C GLN A 23 -9.05 -7.00 -3.04
N ALA A 24 -9.59 -6.93 -4.26
CA ALA A 24 -9.33 -7.88 -5.34
C ALA A 24 -8.01 -7.58 -6.09
N ALA A 25 -7.37 -6.43 -5.84
CA ALA A 25 -6.29 -5.89 -6.65
C ALA A 25 -6.63 -5.77 -8.16
N ASP A 26 -7.91 -5.50 -8.47
CA ASP A 26 -8.43 -5.32 -9.83
C ASP A 26 -9.38 -4.12 -9.90
N MET A 27 -8.93 -3.04 -10.53
CA MET A 27 -9.69 -1.79 -10.67
C MET A 27 -10.45 -1.68 -11.99
N ASN A 28 -10.49 -2.74 -12.82
CA ASN A 28 -11.13 -2.68 -14.13
C ASN A 28 -12.64 -2.46 -14.04
N ASN A 29 -13.29 -3.08 -13.04
CA ASN A 29 -14.73 -2.93 -12.81
C ASN A 29 -15.07 -1.47 -12.45
N LEU A 30 -14.33 -0.89 -11.51
CA LEU A 30 -14.47 0.51 -11.13
C LEU A 30 -14.29 1.44 -12.34
N LYS A 31 -13.22 1.23 -13.12
CA LYS A 31 -12.91 2.06 -14.29
C LYS A 31 -14.02 2.03 -15.33
N LYS A 32 -14.60 0.85 -15.57
CA LYS A 32 -15.73 0.70 -16.48
C LYS A 32 -16.98 1.42 -15.95
N GLU A 33 -17.30 1.20 -14.68
CA GLU A 33 -18.47 1.82 -14.04
C GLU A 33 -18.41 3.36 -14.08
N TRP A 34 -17.23 3.94 -13.77
CA TRP A 34 -17.02 5.38 -13.85
C TRP A 34 -17.12 5.93 -15.27
N ALA A 35 -16.64 5.21 -16.27
CA ALA A 35 -16.80 5.62 -17.66
C ALA A 35 -18.28 5.63 -18.09
N ASP A 36 -19.06 4.67 -17.61
CA ASP A 36 -20.50 4.62 -17.87
C ASP A 36 -21.23 5.76 -17.13
N ILE A 37 -20.84 6.09 -15.89
CA ILE A 37 -21.38 7.23 -15.13
C ILE A 37 -21.10 8.56 -15.83
N ASP A 38 -19.86 8.79 -16.27
CA ASP A 38 -19.45 10.01 -16.98
C ASP A 38 -20.23 10.19 -18.30
N LYS A 39 -20.38 9.10 -19.06
CA LYS A 39 -21.18 9.09 -20.27
C LYS A 39 -22.65 9.41 -20.00
N ASP A 40 -23.22 8.88 -18.93
CA ASP A 40 -24.62 9.14 -18.58
C ASP A 40 -24.81 10.59 -18.13
N MET A 41 -23.88 11.13 -17.35
CA MET A 41 -23.89 12.55 -16.96
C MET A 41 -23.83 13.48 -18.17
N THR A 42 -22.89 13.25 -19.09
CA THR A 42 -22.74 14.06 -20.31
C THR A 42 -23.96 13.94 -21.23
N THR A 43 -24.52 12.73 -21.36
CA THR A 43 -25.74 12.50 -22.15
C THR A 43 -26.94 13.22 -21.55
N MET A 44 -27.13 13.17 -20.23
CA MET A 44 -28.24 13.84 -19.55
C MET A 44 -28.13 15.37 -19.64
N ALA A 45 -26.93 15.93 -19.43
CA ALA A 45 -26.70 17.36 -19.57
C ALA A 45 -27.04 17.85 -21.00
N SER A 46 -26.69 17.05 -22.01
CA SER A 46 -26.92 17.38 -23.43
C SER A 46 -28.38 17.26 -23.87
N SER A 47 -29.14 16.31 -23.29
CA SER A 47 -30.50 15.96 -23.75
C SER A 47 -31.62 16.59 -22.91
N HIS A 48 -31.39 16.84 -21.62
CA HIS A 48 -32.41 17.36 -20.69
C HIS A 48 -32.19 18.82 -20.27
N GLY A 49 -31.13 19.46 -20.77
CA GLY A 49 -30.91 20.90 -20.64
C GLY A 49 -30.09 21.30 -19.41
N VAL A 50 -30.11 20.55 -18.31
CA VAL A 50 -29.21 20.66 -17.14
C VAL A 50 -29.43 19.44 -16.22
N LEU A 51 -28.37 18.86 -15.65
CA LEU A 51 -28.47 17.84 -14.57
C LEU A 51 -29.07 18.47 -13.31
N SER A 52 -29.81 17.69 -12.51
CA SER A 52 -30.29 18.18 -11.21
C SER A 52 -29.13 18.78 -10.39
N PRO A 53 -29.32 19.93 -9.72
CA PRO A 53 -28.30 20.48 -8.84
C PRO A 53 -27.83 19.48 -7.78
N ASP A 54 -28.75 18.67 -7.24
CA ASP A 54 -28.46 17.67 -6.22
C ASP A 54 -27.55 16.56 -6.78
N THR A 55 -27.87 16.03 -7.95
CA THR A 55 -27.05 15.02 -8.66
C THR A 55 -25.67 15.58 -9.02
N SER A 56 -25.61 16.84 -9.46
CA SER A 56 -24.34 17.51 -9.80
C SER A 56 -23.46 17.69 -8.56
N PHE A 57 -24.06 18.13 -7.45
CA PHE A 57 -23.37 18.26 -6.16
C PHE A 57 -22.87 16.90 -5.65
N LEU A 58 -23.70 15.86 -5.77
CA LEU A 58 -23.32 14.51 -5.39
C LEU A 58 -22.14 14.00 -6.23
N ALA A 59 -22.17 14.20 -7.55
CA ALA A 59 -21.09 13.77 -8.44
C ALA A 59 -19.76 14.45 -8.09
N VAL A 60 -19.77 15.76 -7.81
CA VAL A 60 -18.58 16.48 -7.34
C VAL A 60 -18.10 15.91 -6.00
N SER A 61 -19.00 15.74 -5.03
CA SER A 61 -18.67 15.25 -3.69
C SER A 61 -18.06 13.84 -3.72
N VAL A 62 -18.61 12.95 -4.56
CA VAL A 62 -18.09 11.59 -4.75
C VAL A 62 -16.74 11.62 -5.44
N SER A 63 -16.54 12.49 -6.44
CA SER A 63 -15.26 12.65 -7.13
C SER A 63 -14.16 13.14 -6.17
N ASP A 64 -14.46 14.13 -5.34
CA ASP A 64 -13.55 14.65 -4.32
C ASP A 64 -13.19 13.57 -3.29
N CYS A 65 -14.18 12.77 -2.87
CA CYS A 65 -13.97 11.63 -1.98
C CYS A 65 -13.02 10.59 -2.60
N MET A 66 -13.25 10.20 -3.85
CA MET A 66 -12.38 9.26 -4.57
C MET A 66 -10.96 9.78 -4.72
N GLN A 67 -10.80 11.07 -5.00
CA GLN A 67 -9.48 11.69 -5.08
C GLN A 67 -8.75 11.61 -3.73
N MET A 68 -9.41 11.99 -2.64
CA MET A 68 -8.82 11.90 -1.30
C MET A 68 -8.41 10.46 -0.93
N LEU A 69 -9.22 9.47 -1.31
CA LEU A 69 -8.89 8.05 -1.10
C LEU A 69 -7.63 7.67 -1.89
N CYS A 70 -7.59 7.98 -3.19
CA CYS A 70 -6.42 7.73 -4.03
C CYS A 70 -5.16 8.38 -3.47
N ASP A 71 -5.22 9.66 -3.09
CA ASP A 71 -4.09 10.40 -2.51
C ASP A 71 -3.62 9.77 -1.20
N ALA A 72 -4.54 9.34 -0.33
CA ALA A 72 -4.22 8.67 0.92
C ALA A 72 -3.53 7.31 0.70
N PHE A 73 -3.99 6.52 -0.27
CA PHE A 73 -3.37 5.23 -0.59
C PHE A 73 -1.99 5.40 -1.25
N LEU A 74 -1.82 6.38 -2.14
CA LEU A 74 -0.53 6.71 -2.74
C LEU A 74 0.48 7.20 -1.68
N ASP A 75 0.06 8.06 -0.76
CA ASP A 75 0.91 8.53 0.34
C ASP A 75 1.31 7.38 1.28
N LEU A 76 0.40 6.43 1.52
CA LEU A 76 0.71 5.22 2.28
C LEU A 76 1.75 4.35 1.57
N GLU A 77 1.61 4.15 0.25
CA GLU A 77 2.58 3.41 -0.56
C GLU A 77 3.98 4.05 -0.49
N VAL A 78 4.07 5.38 -0.59
CA VAL A 78 5.34 6.11 -0.48
C VAL A 78 5.98 5.91 0.91
N LYS A 79 5.18 6.03 1.98
CA LYS A 79 5.68 5.84 3.36
C LYS A 79 6.16 4.42 3.62
N THR A 80 5.46 3.41 3.11
CA THR A 80 5.87 2.01 3.26
C THR A 80 7.15 1.72 2.48
N THR A 81 7.28 2.25 1.27
CA THR A 81 8.49 2.12 0.45
C THR A 81 9.70 2.78 1.12
N GLN A 82 9.53 3.98 1.68
CA GLN A 82 10.59 4.67 2.41
C GLN A 82 11.03 3.89 3.66
N ARG A 83 10.08 3.33 4.42
CA ARG A 83 10.41 2.48 5.58
C ARG A 83 11.11 1.19 5.17
N ALA A 84 10.68 0.55 4.09
CA ALA A 84 11.32 -0.65 3.58
C ALA A 84 12.78 -0.35 3.17
N ALA A 85 13.02 0.75 2.44
CA ALA A 85 14.36 1.17 2.05
C ALA A 85 15.26 1.42 3.28
N GLY A 86 14.76 2.11 4.32
CA GLY A 86 15.51 2.32 5.56
C GLY A 86 15.84 1.03 6.31
N LEU A 87 14.92 0.07 6.34
CA LEU A 87 15.16 -1.27 6.90
C LEU A 87 16.22 -2.05 6.11
N PHE A 88 16.25 -1.93 4.78
CA PHE A 88 17.30 -2.53 3.96
C PHE A 88 18.67 -1.91 4.24
N GLU A 89 18.77 -0.59 4.37
CA GLU A 89 20.04 0.08 4.72
C GLU A 89 20.56 -0.34 6.11
N ASP A 90 19.71 -0.32 7.14
CA ASP A 90 20.09 -0.77 8.50
C ASP A 90 20.51 -2.25 8.54
N SER A 91 19.89 -3.09 7.71
CA SER A 91 20.28 -4.51 7.61
C SER A 91 21.62 -4.72 6.90
N THR A 92 22.11 -3.76 6.10
CA THR A 92 23.45 -3.82 5.49
C THR A 92 24.53 -3.28 6.42
N ILE A 93 24.22 -2.27 7.25
CA ILE A 93 25.16 -1.70 8.23
C ILE A 93 25.52 -2.74 9.31
N THR A 94 24.56 -3.58 9.71
CA THR A 94 24.79 -4.66 10.69
C THR A 94 25.63 -5.83 10.17
N LYS A 95 25.79 -5.99 8.84
CA LYS A 95 26.69 -7.00 8.25
C LYS A 95 28.14 -6.53 8.09
N ALA A 96 28.41 -5.23 8.20
CA ALA A 96 29.74 -4.66 8.02
C ALA A 96 30.60 -4.62 9.29
N VAL A 97 30.03 -4.93 10.46
CA VAL A 97 30.76 -4.95 11.74
C VAL A 97 31.01 -6.39 12.19
N THR A 98 31.85 -7.13 11.46
CA THR A 98 32.65 -8.17 12.12
C THR A 98 33.62 -7.47 13.07
N PRO A 99 33.55 -7.70 14.40
CA PRO A 99 34.60 -7.25 15.28
C PRO A 99 35.88 -7.98 14.89
N SER A 100 36.88 -7.22 14.44
CA SER A 100 38.27 -7.67 14.30
C SER A 100 38.70 -8.30 15.62
N ARG A 101 38.64 -9.64 15.70
CA ARG A 101 39.18 -10.39 16.82
C ARG A 101 40.61 -10.79 16.47
N SER A 102 41.51 -10.00 17.05
CA SER A 102 42.93 -10.17 17.34
C SER A 102 43.62 -11.46 16.87
N PRO A 103 44.83 -11.38 16.29
CA PRO A 103 45.57 -12.54 15.84
C PRO A 103 45.90 -13.45 17.03
N SER A 104 45.45 -14.70 16.97
CA SER A 104 45.83 -15.70 17.95
C SER A 104 47.32 -16.02 17.80
N PRO A 105 48.15 -15.87 18.86
CA PRO A 105 49.54 -16.25 18.80
C PRO A 105 49.64 -17.76 18.85
N SER A 106 50.14 -18.35 17.76
CA SER A 106 50.68 -19.70 17.76
C SER A 106 51.63 -19.89 18.93
N ARG A 107 51.26 -20.75 19.90
CA ARG A 107 52.22 -21.27 20.87
C ARG A 107 51.94 -22.73 21.17
N ALA A 108 52.72 -23.58 20.51
CA ALA A 108 52.97 -24.94 20.93
C ALA A 108 53.38 -24.96 22.41
N THR A 109 52.69 -25.73 23.25
CA THR A 109 53.32 -26.34 24.43
C THR A 109 52.57 -27.60 24.82
N ARG A 110 53.34 -28.70 24.73
CA ARG A 110 53.08 -30.05 25.20
C ARG A 110 52.28 -30.08 26.49
N SER A 111 51.20 -30.86 26.50
CA SER A 111 50.70 -31.50 27.71
C SER A 111 51.71 -32.56 28.15
N PRO A 112 52.11 -32.59 29.43
CA PRO A 112 52.31 -33.87 30.10
C PRO A 112 51.42 -33.98 31.33
N SER A 113 50.88 -35.17 31.51
CA SER A 113 49.98 -35.63 32.56
C SER A 113 50.54 -35.46 33.98
N PRO A 114 49.71 -35.29 35.02
CA PRO A 114 50.08 -35.69 36.36
C PRO A 114 49.70 -37.16 36.58
N TYR A 115 50.72 -37.98 36.77
CA TYR A 115 50.65 -39.31 37.39
C TYR A 115 49.98 -39.19 38.77
N SER A 116 48.94 -39.99 39.00
CA SER A 116 48.40 -40.23 40.33
C SER A 116 49.29 -41.26 41.02
N SER A 117 50.01 -40.86 42.07
CA SER A 117 50.80 -41.78 42.90
C SER A 117 50.58 -41.44 44.36
N SER A 118 50.08 -42.45 45.07
CA SER A 118 49.80 -42.59 46.49
C SER A 118 50.96 -42.20 47.41
N GLN A 119 50.69 -41.48 48.50
CA GLN A 119 51.24 -41.75 49.85
C GLN A 119 50.33 -41.13 50.93
N LEU A 120 49.56 -41.98 51.61
CA LEU A 120 49.37 -42.13 53.07
C LEU A 120 48.04 -42.82 53.38
#